data_AF-A0A1H8EM42-F1
#
_entry.id   AF-A0A1H8EM42-F1
#
_cell.length_a   1.000
_cell.length_b   1.000
_cell.length_c   1.000
_cell.angle_alpha   90.00
_cell.angle_beta   90.00
_cell.angle_gamma   90.00
#
_symmetry.space_group_name_H-M   'P 1'
#
loop_
_entity.id
_entity.type
_entity.pdbx_description
1 polymer ?
#
loop_
_entity_poly.entity_id
_entity_poly.type
_entity_poly.pdbx_seq_one_letter_code
_entity_poly.pdbx_strand_id
1 'polypeptide(L)'
;MFFNFNLNDLYRKENSKKLIILGVILLAIGANCISRKTMGLRVFSWGIAIAFLYGAWICLKEVNQLRSYASKKEINRFRITGIILLVVAILLAVFPVQVNILLSMAAGIYILIYEFLSYRRNRRYAYYSVGPWKVTKIVIGILLLVSPLFLTRFLVVILSMISIIFGINFLTAGLGMRSNNERF
;
A
#
# COMPACT_ATOMS: atom_id res chain seq x y z
N MET A 1 -11.47 13.39 15.05
CA MET A 1 -11.52 13.85 13.64
C MET A 1 -10.93 12.74 12.78
N PHE A 2 -11.78 11.87 12.22
CA PHE A 2 -11.32 10.75 11.40
C PHE A 2 -10.63 11.29 10.15
N PHE A 3 -9.39 10.87 9.91
CA PHE A 3 -8.73 10.98 8.61
C PHE A 3 -9.58 10.23 7.59
N ASN A 4 -10.54 10.91 6.96
CA ASN A 4 -11.21 10.38 5.80
C ASN A 4 -10.20 10.50 4.63
N PHE A 5 -9.34 9.48 4.48
CA PHE A 5 -8.54 9.29 3.28
C PHE A 5 -9.51 8.95 2.14
N ASN A 6 -10.12 9.97 1.55
CA ASN A 6 -10.97 9.80 0.38
C ASN A 6 -10.06 9.54 -0.82
N LEU A 7 -9.76 8.27 -1.06
CA LEU A 7 -8.94 7.83 -2.19
C LEU A 7 -9.61 8.09 -3.54
N ASN A 8 -10.90 8.47 -3.59
CA ASN A 8 -11.58 8.77 -4.86
C ASN A 8 -10.91 9.90 -5.67
N ASP A 9 -10.26 10.88 -5.02
CA ASP A 9 -9.51 11.92 -5.76
C ASP A 9 -8.25 11.35 -6.46
N LEU A 10 -7.68 10.27 -5.90
CA LEU A 10 -6.54 9.59 -6.51
C LEU A 10 -6.94 8.84 -7.79
N TYR A 11 -8.19 8.37 -7.88
CA TYR A 11 -8.77 7.70 -9.04
C TYR A 11 -9.39 8.66 -10.06
N ARG A 12 -8.95 9.93 -10.08
CA ARG A 12 -9.32 10.88 -11.14
C ARG A 12 -8.51 10.64 -12.41
N LYS A 13 -9.18 10.85 -13.56
CA LYS A 13 -8.65 10.67 -14.93
C LYS A 13 -7.29 11.36 -15.17
N GLU A 14 -7.12 12.57 -14.63
CA GLU A 14 -5.88 13.37 -14.72
C GLU A 14 -4.68 12.73 -14.01
N ASN A 15 -4.95 11.85 -13.04
CA ASN A 15 -3.94 11.15 -12.24
C ASN A 15 -3.55 9.78 -12.82
N SER A 16 -4.12 9.37 -13.97
CA SER A 16 -3.83 8.11 -14.65
C SER A 16 -2.33 7.86 -14.88
N LYS A 17 -1.59 8.85 -15.39
CA LYS A 17 -0.13 8.73 -15.58
C LYS A 17 0.63 8.56 -14.26
N LYS A 18 0.21 9.27 -13.21
CA LYS A 18 0.82 9.20 -11.87
C LYS A 18 0.62 7.80 -11.25
N LEU A 19 -0.59 7.24 -11.42
CA LEU A 19 -0.93 5.87 -10.99
C LEU A 19 -0.13 4.80 -11.73
N ILE A 20 0.02 4.94 -13.05
CA ILE A 20 0.84 4.02 -13.87
C ILE A 20 2.29 4.03 -13.37
N ILE A 21 2.89 5.22 -13.18
CA ILE A 21 4.28 5.34 -12.71
C ILE A 21 4.44 4.71 -11.32
N LEU A 22 3.52 4.99 -10.40
CA LEU A 22 3.52 4.36 -9.07
C LEU A 22 3.44 2.82 -9.17
N GLY A 23 2.55 2.31 -10.03
CA GLY A 23 2.39 0.88 -10.26
C GLY A 23 3.65 0.21 -10.83
N VAL A 24 4.32 0.85 -11.80
CA VAL A 24 5.60 0.37 -12.37
C VAL A 24 6.69 0.35 -11.30
N ILE A 25 6.79 1.38 -10.47
CA ILE A 25 7.77 1.43 -9.37
C ILE A 25 7.55 0.26 -8.41
N LEU A 26 6.31 0.05 -7.95
CA LEU A 26 5.99 -1.07 -7.04
C LEU A 26 6.29 -2.44 -7.65
N LEU A 27 5.95 -2.63 -8.94
CA LEU A 27 6.28 -3.86 -9.67
C LEU A 27 7.78 -4.09 -9.77
N ALA A 28 8.56 -3.07 -10.14
CA ALA A 28 10.01 -3.17 -10.27
C ALA A 28 10.67 -3.52 -8.94
N ILE A 29 10.21 -2.93 -7.83
CA ILE A 29 10.70 -3.24 -6.48
C ILE A 29 10.36 -4.69 -6.10
N GLY A 30 9.08 -5.07 -6.26
CA GLY A 30 8.62 -6.41 -5.91
C GLY A 30 9.30 -7.51 -6.72
N ALA A 31 9.46 -7.31 -8.04
CA ALA A 31 10.15 -8.26 -8.91
C ALA A 31 11.65 -8.37 -8.57
N ASN A 32 12.32 -7.26 -8.31
CA ASN A 32 13.73 -7.26 -7.92
C ASN A 32 13.97 -7.99 -6.59
N CYS A 33 13.10 -7.78 -5.60
CA CYS A 33 13.20 -8.46 -4.30
C CYS A 33 12.92 -9.96 -4.37
N ILE A 34 12.05 -10.41 -5.28
CA ILE A 34 11.81 -11.85 -5.49
C ILE A 34 12.96 -12.48 -6.29
N SER A 35 13.47 -11.80 -7.32
CA SER A 35 14.48 -12.33 -8.23
C SER A 35 15.83 -12.54 -7.53
N ARG A 36 16.22 -11.64 -6.62
CA ARG A 36 17.50 -11.73 -5.92
C ARG A 36 17.31 -12.33 -4.52
N LYS A 37 17.61 -13.62 -4.38
CA LYS A 37 17.56 -14.39 -3.12
C LYS A 37 18.36 -13.77 -1.95
N THR A 38 19.28 -12.84 -2.23
CA THR A 38 20.13 -12.14 -1.25
C THR A 38 19.65 -10.73 -0.88
N MET A 39 18.59 -10.20 -1.52
CA MET A 39 18.08 -8.86 -1.17
C MET A 39 17.32 -8.92 0.16
N GLY A 40 17.95 -8.38 1.20
CA GLY A 40 17.36 -8.27 2.53
C GLY A 40 16.34 -7.14 2.64
N LEU A 41 15.67 -7.08 3.79
CA LEU A 41 14.64 -6.09 4.16
C LEU A 41 15.05 -4.63 3.86
N ARG A 42 16.34 -4.31 3.96
CA ARG A 42 16.85 -2.95 3.72
C ARG A 42 16.60 -2.49 2.28
N VAL A 43 16.85 -3.36 1.30
CA VAL A 43 16.70 -3.02 -0.13
C VAL A 43 15.23 -2.84 -0.48
N PHE A 44 14.38 -3.74 0.03
CA PHE A 44 12.94 -3.63 -0.12
C PHE A 44 12.40 -2.31 0.47
N SER A 45 12.83 -1.98 1.68
CA SER A 45 12.43 -0.74 2.36
C SER A 45 12.89 0.52 1.63
N TRP A 46 14.09 0.50 1.06
CA TRP A 46 14.59 1.61 0.22
C TRP A 46 13.78 1.76 -1.07
N GLY A 47 13.45 0.66 -1.74
CA GLY A 47 12.56 0.68 -2.89
C GLY A 47 11.22 1.30 -2.55
N ILE A 48 10.59 0.84 -1.47
CA ILE A 48 9.31 1.40 -1.00
C ILE A 48 9.46 2.88 -0.63
N ALA A 49 10.54 3.29 0.04
CA ALA A 49 10.78 4.68 0.39
C ALA A 49 10.80 5.58 -0.87
N ILE A 50 11.38 5.12 -1.98
CA ILE A 50 11.34 5.84 -3.27
C ILE A 50 9.90 5.99 -3.78
N ALA A 51 9.07 4.95 -3.65
CA ALA A 51 7.65 5.04 -4.03
C ALA A 51 6.89 6.08 -3.17
N PHE A 52 7.16 6.13 -1.86
CA PHE A 52 6.57 7.14 -0.96
C PHE A 52 7.09 8.55 -1.25
N LEU A 53 8.37 8.72 -1.58
CA LEU A 53 8.93 10.00 -2.02
C LEU A 53 8.28 10.50 -3.31
N TYR A 54 8.04 9.59 -4.27
CA TYR A 54 7.31 9.93 -5.49
C TYR A 54 5.87 10.39 -5.18
N GLY A 55 5.18 9.70 -4.25
CA GLY A 55 3.87 10.13 -3.76
C GLY A 55 3.90 11.52 -3.10
N ALA A 56 4.90 11.78 -2.25
CA ALA A 56 5.08 13.08 -1.60
C ALA A 56 5.34 14.20 -2.63
N TRP A 57 6.15 13.92 -3.65
CA TRP A 57 6.41 14.83 -4.76
C TRP A 57 5.12 15.18 -5.53
N ILE A 58 4.26 14.20 -5.79
CA ILE A 58 2.95 14.44 -6.42
C ILE A 58 2.11 15.39 -5.57
N CYS A 59 2.02 15.15 -4.25
CA CYS A 59 1.27 16.02 -3.35
C CYS A 59 1.82 17.45 -3.33
N LEU A 60 3.14 17.63 -3.33
CA LEU A 60 3.77 18.94 -3.40
C LEU A 60 3.47 19.66 -4.72
N LYS A 61 3.48 18.93 -5.84
CA LYS A 61 3.13 19.48 -7.15
C LYS A 61 1.67 19.95 -7.18
N GLU A 62 0.74 19.18 -6.62
CA GLU A 62 -0.66 19.59 -6.53
C GLU A 62 -0.88 20.78 -5.61
N VAL A 63 -0.20 20.83 -4.45
CA VAL A 63 -0.21 22.03 -3.59
C VAL A 63 0.23 23.28 -4.36
N ASN A 64 1.27 23.16 -5.20
CA ASN A 64 1.77 24.30 -5.97
C ASN A 64 0.77 24.77 -7.04
N GLN A 65 0.07 23.84 -7.70
CA GLN A 65 -0.95 24.14 -8.70
C GLN A 65 -2.24 24.70 -8.07
N LEU A 66 -2.65 24.15 -6.92
CA LEU A 66 -3.87 24.54 -6.20
C LEU A 66 -3.72 25.86 -5.43
N ARG A 67 -2.48 26.31 -5.15
CA ARG A 67 -2.19 27.56 -4.43
C ARG A 67 -2.84 28.79 -5.05
N SER A 68 -3.09 28.76 -6.36
CA SER A 68 -3.70 29.87 -7.11
C SER A 68 -5.23 29.80 -7.23
N TYR A 69 -5.86 28.65 -6.96
CA TYR A 69 -7.26 28.41 -7.35
C TYR A 69 -8.15 27.72 -6.29
N ALA A 70 -7.58 27.13 -5.23
CA ALA A 70 -8.33 26.27 -4.30
C ALA A 70 -8.43 26.84 -2.87
N SER A 71 -9.36 26.31 -2.10
CA SER A 71 -9.59 26.75 -0.71
C SER A 71 -8.39 26.39 0.19
N LYS A 72 -8.12 27.22 1.21
CA LYS A 72 -7.04 26.97 2.19
C LYS A 72 -7.15 25.58 2.85
N LYS A 73 -8.36 25.03 2.97
CA LYS A 73 -8.64 23.74 3.59
C LYS A 73 -8.17 22.55 2.73
N GLU A 74 -8.36 22.61 1.42
CA GLU A 74 -7.93 21.57 0.49
C GLU A 74 -6.41 21.56 0.33
N ILE A 75 -5.79 22.73 0.19
CA ILE A 75 -4.34 22.88 0.13
C ILE A 75 -3.69 22.28 1.38
N ASN A 76 -4.25 22.54 2.56
CA ASN A 76 -3.72 22.00 3.79
C ASN A 76 -3.83 20.47 3.87
N ARG A 77 -4.89 19.89 3.30
CA ARG A 77 -5.05 18.42 3.23
C ARG A 77 -3.94 17.78 2.42
N PHE A 78 -3.65 18.29 1.22
CA PHE A 78 -2.55 17.77 0.38
C PHE A 78 -1.17 17.99 1.02
N ARG A 79 -0.97 19.13 1.70
CA ARG A 79 0.26 19.40 2.45
C ARG A 79 0.48 18.40 3.58
N ILE A 80 -0.55 18.14 4.39
CA ILE A 80 -0.48 17.17 5.49
C ILE A 80 -0.21 15.77 4.94
N THR A 81 -0.92 15.34 3.89
CA THR A 81 -0.68 14.04 3.25
C THR A 81 0.76 13.93 2.71
N GLY A 82 1.26 14.98 2.06
CA GLY A 82 2.64 15.03 1.57
C GLY A 82 3.67 14.91 2.69
N ILE A 83 3.47 15.62 3.81
CA ILE A 83 4.33 15.53 4.99
C ILE A 83 4.30 14.11 5.58
N ILE A 84 3.13 13.49 5.72
CA ILE A 84 2.99 12.12 6.22
C ILE A 84 3.77 11.14 5.33
N LEU A 85 3.61 11.23 4.00
CA LEU A 85 4.33 10.37 3.05
C LEU A 85 5.84 10.55 3.15
N LEU A 86 6.31 11.78 3.35
CA LEU A 86 7.74 12.10 3.50
C LEU A 86 8.31 11.54 4.82
N VAL A 87 7.59 11.70 5.93
CA VAL A 87 7.97 11.14 7.23
C VAL A 87 8.03 9.61 7.16
N VAL A 88 7.03 8.96 6.54
CA VAL A 88 7.02 7.50 6.34
C VAL A 88 8.19 7.05 5.48
N ALA A 89 8.52 7.78 4.40
CA ALA A 89 9.68 7.47 3.56
C ALA A 89 11.00 7.55 4.35
N ILE A 90 11.19 8.58 5.17
CA ILE A 90 12.37 8.72 6.02
C ILE A 90 12.45 7.58 7.03
N LEU A 91 11.33 7.24 7.69
CA LEU A 91 11.28 6.12 8.64
C LEU A 91 11.68 4.80 7.97
N LEU A 92 11.16 4.53 6.77
CA LEU A 92 11.51 3.33 6.00
C LEU A 92 12.97 3.30 5.56
N ALA A 93 13.58 4.46 5.30
CA ALA A 93 14.99 4.55 4.91
C ALA A 93 15.95 4.36 6.10
N VAL A 94 15.63 4.98 7.24
CA VAL A 94 16.48 5.01 8.45
C VAL A 94 16.30 3.75 9.30
N PHE A 95 15.06 3.29 9.48
CA PHE A 95 14.72 2.13 10.33
C PHE A 95 14.00 1.02 9.53
N PRO A 96 14.64 0.48 8.47
CA PRO A 96 13.99 -0.43 7.54
C PRO A 96 13.49 -1.71 8.21
N VAL A 97 14.21 -2.24 9.20
CA VAL A 97 13.85 -3.50 9.85
C VAL A 97 12.66 -3.29 10.78
N GLN A 98 12.73 -2.29 11.66
CA GLN A 98 11.72 -2.00 12.66
C GLN A 98 10.38 -1.62 12.02
N VAL A 99 10.40 -0.81 10.96
CA VAL A 99 9.19 -0.35 10.28
C VAL A 99 8.49 -1.50 9.56
N ASN A 100 9.23 -2.37 8.88
CA ASN A 100 8.63 -3.52 8.20
C ASN A 100 8.12 -4.59 9.18
N ILE A 101 8.77 -4.78 10.33
CA ILE A 101 8.23 -5.62 11.41
C ILE A 101 6.89 -5.06 11.88
N LEU A 102 6.82 -3.76 12.16
CA LEU A 102 5.60 -3.08 12.59
C LEU A 102 4.48 -3.20 11.53
N LEU A 103 4.81 -2.97 10.26
CA LEU A 103 3.88 -3.09 9.14
C LEU A 103 3.34 -4.52 8.99
N SER A 104 4.21 -5.53 9.11
CA SER A 104 3.81 -6.93 9.05
C SER A 104 2.87 -7.29 10.20
N MET A 105 3.19 -6.88 11.43
CA MET A 105 2.32 -7.11 12.59
C MET A 105 0.98 -6.39 12.43
N ALA A 106 0.99 -5.13 12.00
CA ALA A 106 -0.24 -4.37 11.76
C ALA A 106 -1.11 -5.04 10.68
N ALA A 107 -0.51 -5.51 9.59
CA ALA A 107 -1.21 -6.24 8.53
C ALA A 107 -1.78 -7.59 9.02
N GLY A 108 -1.00 -8.34 9.81
CA GLY A 108 -1.44 -9.60 10.41
C GLY A 108 -2.63 -9.41 11.35
N ILE A 109 -2.55 -8.44 12.26
CA ILE A 109 -3.65 -8.07 13.17
C ILE A 109 -4.89 -7.64 12.37
N TYR A 110 -4.72 -6.81 11.35
CA TYR A 110 -5.82 -6.33 10.52
C TYR A 110 -6.57 -7.49 9.85
N ILE A 111 -5.86 -8.46 9.26
CA ILE A 111 -6.46 -9.64 8.63
C ILE A 111 -7.25 -10.46 9.67
N LEU A 112 -6.67 -10.67 10.85
CA LEU A 112 -7.33 -11.44 11.91
C LEU A 112 -8.57 -10.74 12.46
N ILE A 113 -8.52 -9.43 12.70
CA ILE A 113 -9.69 -8.65 13.12
C ILE A 113 -10.77 -8.70 12.05
N TYR A 114 -10.41 -8.55 10.78
CA TYR A 114 -11.37 -8.60 9.68
C TYR A 114 -12.10 -9.94 9.60
N GLU A 115 -11.36 -11.06 9.68
CA GLU A 115 -11.96 -12.40 9.67
C GLU A 115 -12.76 -12.67 10.96
N PHE A 116 -12.31 -12.16 12.12
CA PHE A 116 -13.07 -12.26 13.37
C PHE A 116 -14.41 -11.50 13.32
N LEU A 117 -14.41 -10.28 12.76
CA LEU A 117 -15.63 -9.50 12.56
C LEU A 117 -16.56 -10.16 11.53
N SER A 118 -16.00 -10.69 10.44
CA SER A 118 -16.72 -11.45 9.43
C SER A 118 -17.40 -12.69 10.02
N TYR A 119 -16.67 -13.44 10.85
CA TYR A 119 -17.19 -14.58 11.60
C TYR A 119 -18.32 -14.15 12.55
N ARG A 120 -18.11 -13.09 13.35
CA ARG A 120 -19.11 -12.59 14.30
C ARG A 120 -20.40 -12.13 13.61
N ARG A 121 -20.30 -11.51 12.44
CA ARG A 121 -21.45 -11.05 11.65
C ARG A 121 -22.21 -12.22 11.02
N ASN A 122 -21.48 -13.22 10.54
CA ASN A 122 -22.08 -14.30 9.75
C ASN A 122 -22.42 -15.56 10.56
N ARG A 123 -22.13 -15.61 11.87
CA ARG A 123 -22.48 -16.71 12.78
C ARG A 123 -23.98 -17.07 12.84
N ARG A 124 -24.86 -16.20 12.34
CA ARG A 124 -26.32 -16.41 12.31
C ARG A 124 -26.83 -17.05 11.01
N TYR A 125 -25.97 -17.25 10.00
CA TYR A 125 -26.37 -17.88 8.74
C TYR A 125 -25.95 -19.35 8.75
N ALA A 126 -26.92 -20.26 8.56
CA ALA A 126 -26.73 -21.71 8.57
C ALA A 126 -25.73 -22.24 7.51
N TYR A 127 -25.38 -21.41 6.51
CA TYR A 127 -24.44 -21.72 5.43
C TYR A 127 -23.04 -21.10 5.61
N TYR A 128 -22.69 -20.58 6.80
CA TYR A 128 -21.32 -20.11 7.04
C TYR A 128 -20.36 -21.29 7.23
N SER A 129 -19.97 -21.94 6.13
CA SER A 129 -18.86 -22.89 6.17
C SER A 129 -17.53 -22.13 6.25
N VAL A 130 -16.62 -22.64 7.07
CA VAL A 130 -15.23 -22.19 7.10
C VAL A 130 -14.56 -22.78 5.87
N GLY A 131 -14.79 -22.16 4.71
CA GLY A 131 -14.18 -22.60 3.46
C GLY A 131 -12.65 -22.50 3.52
N PRO A 132 -11.93 -23.26 2.67
CA PRO A 132 -10.46 -23.31 2.66
C PRO A 132 -9.81 -21.93 2.61
N TRP A 133 -10.41 -21.00 1.86
CA TRP A 133 -9.93 -19.63 1.71
C TRP A 133 -9.86 -18.84 3.02
N LYS A 134 -10.82 -19.04 3.94
CA LYS A 134 -10.82 -18.37 5.25
C LYS A 134 -9.71 -18.91 6.14
N VAL A 135 -9.49 -20.23 6.11
CA VAL A 135 -8.40 -20.89 6.84
C VAL A 135 -7.06 -20.35 6.36
N THR A 136 -6.84 -20.26 5.04
CA THR A 136 -5.61 -19.72 4.47
C THR A 136 -5.33 -18.29 4.93
N LYS A 137 -6.35 -17.41 4.97
CA LYS A 137 -6.18 -16.03 5.47
C LYS A 137 -5.80 -15.98 6.95
N ILE A 138 -6.41 -16.81 7.79
CA ILE A 138 -6.08 -16.89 9.22
C ILE A 138 -4.63 -17.35 9.39
N VAL A 139 -4.22 -18.39 8.65
CA VAL A 139 -2.83 -18.87 8.64
C VAL A 139 -1.88 -17.77 8.22
N ILE A 140 -2.16 -17.05 7.12
CA ILE A 140 -1.37 -15.91 6.66
C ILE A 140 -1.30 -14.81 7.72
N GLY A 141 -2.42 -14.49 8.39
CA GLY A 141 -2.48 -13.48 9.45
C GLY A 141 -1.59 -13.82 10.65
N ILE A 142 -1.62 -15.07 11.11
CA ILE A 142 -0.76 -15.58 12.19
C ILE A 142 0.71 -15.56 11.73
N LEU A 143 0.97 -15.99 10.50
CA LEU A 143 2.31 -16.04 9.93
C LEU A 143 2.92 -14.63 9.81
N LEU A 144 2.13 -13.61 9.49
CA LEU A 144 2.57 -12.21 9.48
C LEU A 144 2.88 -11.65 10.87
N LEU A 145 2.30 -12.22 11.93
CA LEU A 145 2.60 -11.84 13.32
C LEU A 145 3.88 -12.51 13.84
N VAL A 146 4.12 -13.77 13.47
CA VAL A 146 5.23 -14.58 13.97
C VAL A 146 6.48 -14.46 13.10
N SER A 147 6.33 -14.34 11.77
CA SER A 147 7.44 -14.21 10.82
C SER A 147 8.42 -13.06 11.08
N PRO A 148 8.02 -11.88 11.60
CA PRO A 148 8.96 -10.79 11.88
C PRO A 148 9.99 -11.16 12.96
N LEU A 149 9.67 -12.13 13.83
CA LEU A 149 10.50 -12.54 14.95
C LEU A 149 11.54 -13.62 14.58
N PHE A 150 11.32 -14.37 13.49
CA PHE A 150 12.15 -15.55 13.17
C PHE A 150 12.53 -15.69 11.69
N LEU A 151 11.78 -15.10 10.74
CA LEU A 151 12.01 -15.26 9.30
C LEU A 151 11.93 -13.93 8.52
N THR A 152 12.97 -13.12 8.65
CA THR A 152 13.13 -11.87 7.89
C THR A 152 13.08 -12.07 6.37
N ARG A 153 13.60 -13.19 5.84
CA ARG A 153 13.54 -13.50 4.40
C ARG A 153 12.12 -13.79 3.92
N PHE A 154 11.34 -14.52 4.72
CA PHE A 154 9.97 -14.87 4.38
C PHE A 154 9.06 -13.63 4.36
N LEU A 155 9.31 -12.70 5.29
CA LEU A 155 8.63 -11.42 5.36
C LEU A 155 8.85 -10.57 4.10
N VAL A 156 10.08 -10.52 3.57
CA VAL A 156 10.39 -9.84 2.29
C VAL A 156 9.61 -10.46 1.13
N VAL A 157 9.49 -11.78 1.07
CA VAL A 157 8.75 -12.46 0.01
C VAL A 157 7.26 -12.09 0.04
N ILE A 158 6.62 -12.15 1.22
CA ILE A 158 5.20 -11.78 1.34
C ILE A 158 4.99 -10.31 0.99
N LEU A 159 5.80 -9.41 1.55
CA LEU A 159 5.67 -7.98 1.28
C LEU A 159 5.94 -7.66 -0.19
N SER A 160 6.85 -8.38 -0.86
CA SER A 160 7.09 -8.23 -2.29
C SER A 160 5.90 -8.70 -3.12
N MET A 161 5.27 -9.82 -2.75
CA MET A 161 4.02 -10.26 -3.38
C MET A 161 2.91 -9.22 -3.21
N ILE A 162 2.74 -8.67 -1.99
CA ILE A 162 1.77 -7.61 -1.73
C ILE A 162 2.09 -6.40 -2.61
N SER A 163 3.34 -5.96 -2.67
CA SER A 163 3.79 -4.85 -3.53
C SER A 163 3.46 -5.10 -5.00
N ILE A 164 3.68 -6.31 -5.51
CA ILE A 164 3.33 -6.68 -6.89
C ILE A 164 1.82 -6.58 -7.12
N ILE A 165 1.00 -7.14 -6.23
CA ILE A 165 -0.47 -7.09 -6.34
C ILE A 165 -0.95 -5.63 -6.37
N PHE A 166 -0.43 -4.79 -5.48
CA PHE A 166 -0.73 -3.36 -5.49
C PHE A 166 -0.23 -2.68 -6.77
N GLY A 167 0.98 -3.01 -7.23
CA GLY A 167 1.54 -2.51 -8.48
C GLY A 167 0.66 -2.82 -9.69
N ILE A 168 0.17 -4.06 -9.80
CA ILE A 168 -0.79 -4.48 -10.84
C ILE A 168 -2.09 -3.70 -10.73
N ASN A 169 -2.67 -3.58 -9.53
CA ASN A 169 -3.92 -2.84 -9.33
C ASN A 169 -3.79 -1.36 -9.71
N PHE A 170 -2.68 -0.71 -9.39
CA PHE A 170 -2.44 0.68 -9.79
C PHE A 170 -2.23 0.83 -11.30
N LEU A 171 -1.54 -0.13 -11.93
CA LEU A 171 -1.37 -0.17 -13.38
C LEU A 171 -2.68 -0.39 -14.12
N THR A 172 -3.50 -1.36 -13.71
CA THR A 172 -4.79 -1.65 -14.34
C THR A 172 -5.76 -0.49 -14.15
N ALA A 173 -5.82 0.10 -12.96
CA ALA A 173 -6.61 1.30 -12.71
C ALA A 173 -6.16 2.49 -13.59
N GLY A 174 -4.85 2.75 -13.66
CA GLY A 174 -4.30 3.83 -14.47
C GLY A 174 -4.50 3.62 -15.98
N LEU A 175 -4.32 2.40 -16.48
CA LEU A 175 -4.57 2.04 -17.88
C LEU A 175 -6.06 2.10 -18.22
N GLY A 176 -6.94 1.64 -17.33
CA GLY A 176 -8.39 1.74 -17.52
C GLY A 176 -8.86 3.19 -17.62
N MET A 177 -8.33 4.09 -16.79
CA MET A 177 -8.61 5.53 -16.87
C MET A 177 -8.06 6.18 -18.15
N ARG A 178 -6.90 5.70 -18.65
CA ARG A 178 -6.30 6.18 -19.90
C ARG A 178 -7.04 5.68 -21.14
N SER A 179 -7.46 4.41 -21.17
CA SER A 179 -8.22 3.84 -22.29
C SER A 179 -9.61 4.49 -22.44
N ASN A 180 -10.27 4.82 -21.33
CA ASN A 180 -11.50 5.63 -21.35
C ASN A 180 -11.28 7.10 -21.79
N ASN A 181 -10.02 7.54 -21.96
CA ASN A 181 -9.70 8.86 -22.51
C ASN A 181 -9.61 8.87 -24.04
N GLU A 182 -9.40 7.72 -24.68
CA GLU A 182 -9.27 7.62 -26.15
C GLU A 182 -10.61 7.36 -26.84
N ARG A 183 -11.69 7.14 -26.08
CA ARG A 183 -13.06 6.92 -26.59
C ARG A 183 -13.92 8.19 -26.65
N PHE A 184 -13.35 9.38 -26.40
CA PHE A 184 -14.02 10.66 -26.48
C PHE A 184 -13.12 11.71 -27.13
#